data_AF-A0A7Y1YSZ7-F1
#
_entry.id   AF-A0A7Y1YSZ7-F1
#
_cell.length_a   1.000
_cell.length_b   1.000
_cell.length_c   1.000
_cell.angle_alpha   90.00
_cell.angle_beta   90.00
_cell.angle_gamma   90.00
#
_symmetry.space_group_name_H-M   'P 1'
#
loop_
_entity.id
_entity.type
_entity.pdbx_description
1 polymer ?
#
loop_
_entity_poly.entity_id
_entity_poly.type
_entity_poly.pdbx_seq_one_letter_code
_entity_poly.pdbx_strand_id
1 'polypeptide(L)'
;MKSICTLLMITLSLNLLAQITYADIEGRLTISLPEDETSIHIGRNAGINQDPQLELANVLLGYNSGMSMTTGGGNCFFGSFSGVGNTTGSYNTFYGTTSGSDNTIGDFNSFYGHSAGANNISGVENCIFGYQAGYSAESESYNSYFGLKSGRNAIGNENSFFGWSSGSENNGGENSFFGEGSGHNNDGQANCFFGVGAGENNVGTTNCFYGVLAGRDNNQGSNNNYYGFEAGMFGDGGGNNFFGANAGKSSVGTENSFFGHFAGQQNAGEQNSFFGSFSGNSANGNFNTHMGLLSGEKSIGTNNVMIGNASGQNNDGFTNTLMGARSGISNDGNSNTIIGAYSGEENQGDENTMTGYAAGFNNTGDYNSFYGSFSGEGSSGNFNSFVGYGSGQNNQGSVNSFFGYGAGSKNLGVNNNFFGGGAGLMHKQGDRNNFFGSGAGSEDTSGYANNFFGYGAGGNNKNGHQNSAFGNLALINASDRSFNVAVGDSSMYHVGNNLPNP
;
A
#
# COMPACT_ATOMS: atom_id res chain seq x y z
N MET A 1 21.43 -67.21 -60.23
CA MET A 1 20.14 -67.05 -60.92
C MET A 1 19.02 -67.68 -60.09
N LYS A 2 18.40 -66.92 -59.19
CA LYS A 2 17.06 -67.19 -58.66
C LYS A 2 16.36 -65.84 -58.69
N SER A 3 15.35 -65.75 -59.55
CA SER A 3 14.70 -64.50 -59.92
C SER A 3 13.76 -64.06 -58.81
N ILE A 4 13.86 -62.77 -58.51
CA ILE A 4 13.06 -61.97 -57.60
C ILE A 4 11.60 -62.03 -58.04
N CYS A 5 10.71 -62.39 -57.12
CA CYS A 5 9.26 -62.32 -57.29
C CYS A 5 8.84 -60.93 -56.81
N THR A 6 8.71 -59.99 -57.74
CA THR A 6 8.20 -58.65 -57.49
C THR A 6 6.70 -58.77 -57.25
N LEU A 7 6.28 -58.85 -55.99
CA LEU A 7 4.89 -58.64 -55.61
C LEU A 7 4.63 -57.15 -55.76
N LEU A 8 3.98 -56.77 -56.86
CA LEU A 8 3.49 -55.43 -57.11
C LEU A 8 2.37 -55.15 -56.08
N MET A 9 2.74 -54.65 -54.90
CA MET A 9 1.79 -54.03 -53.98
C MET A 9 1.23 -52.81 -54.69
N ILE A 10 0.00 -52.94 -55.18
CA ILE A 10 -0.80 -51.80 -55.59
C ILE A 10 -1.20 -51.11 -54.29
N THR A 11 -0.38 -50.17 -53.84
CA THR A 11 -0.88 -49.06 -53.03
C THR A 11 -2.04 -48.49 -53.82
N LEU A 12 -3.26 -48.54 -53.27
CA LEU A 12 -4.33 -47.71 -53.76
C LEU A 12 -4.02 -46.28 -53.29
N SER A 13 -2.93 -45.72 -53.81
CA SER A 13 -2.81 -44.29 -53.94
C SER A 13 -3.99 -43.91 -54.83
N LEU A 14 -4.96 -43.19 -54.28
CA LEU A 14 -5.79 -42.34 -55.12
C LEU A 14 -4.84 -41.24 -55.64
N ASN A 15 -3.95 -41.63 -56.55
CA ASN A 15 -3.03 -40.73 -57.22
C ASN A 15 -3.91 -40.01 -58.24
N LEU A 16 -4.56 -38.94 -57.76
CA LEU A 16 -5.28 -37.94 -58.55
C LEU A 16 -4.27 -37.18 -59.42
N LEU A 17 -3.49 -37.90 -60.22
CA LEU A 17 -2.50 -37.41 -61.18
C LEU A 17 -3.17 -36.74 -62.39
N ALA A 18 -4.48 -36.90 -62.56
CA ALA A 18 -5.28 -36.03 -63.40
C ALA A 18 -5.66 -34.80 -62.57
N GLN A 19 -5.49 -33.60 -63.13
CA GLN A 19 -6.06 -32.36 -62.62
C GLN A 19 -7.58 -32.53 -62.46
N ILE A 20 -8.03 -33.09 -61.35
CA ILE A 20 -9.43 -33.11 -60.97
C ILE A 20 -9.72 -31.71 -60.49
N THR A 21 -10.35 -30.91 -61.34
CA THR A 21 -10.82 -29.56 -61.01
C THR A 21 -12.00 -29.60 -60.03
N TYR A 22 -12.72 -30.73 -59.95
CA TYR A 22 -13.86 -30.93 -59.06
C TYR A 22 -14.15 -32.44 -58.88
N ALA A 23 -14.35 -32.89 -57.63
CA ALA A 23 -14.86 -34.22 -57.31
C ALA A 23 -16.04 -34.07 -56.34
N ASP A 24 -17.23 -34.44 -56.81
CA ASP A 24 -18.42 -34.54 -55.96
C ASP A 24 -18.56 -35.96 -55.43
N ILE A 25 -18.93 -36.11 -54.16
CA ILE A 25 -19.20 -37.41 -53.55
C ILE A 25 -20.62 -37.36 -52.98
N GLU A 26 -21.60 -37.74 -53.81
CA GLU A 26 -22.97 -37.94 -53.34
C GLU A 26 -23.04 -39.24 -52.52
N GLY A 27 -22.91 -39.12 -51.19
CA GLY A 27 -23.01 -40.26 -50.26
C GLY A 27 -22.03 -40.18 -49.09
N ARG A 28 -21.60 -41.34 -48.57
CA ARG A 28 -20.59 -41.46 -47.50
C ARG A 28 -19.25 -41.86 -48.09
N LEU A 29 -18.23 -40.99 -47.99
CA LEU A 29 -16.83 -41.39 -48.21
C LEU A 29 -16.31 -42.11 -46.96
N THR A 30 -15.94 -43.38 -47.08
CA THR A 30 -15.24 -44.12 -46.02
C THR A 30 -13.84 -44.46 -46.52
N ILE A 31 -12.82 -43.93 -45.85
CA ILE A 31 -11.41 -44.27 -46.10
C ILE A 31 -11.03 -45.28 -45.02
N SER A 32 -10.83 -46.54 -45.41
CA SER A 32 -10.30 -47.58 -44.51
C SER A 32 -8.82 -47.73 -44.81
N LEU A 33 -7.97 -47.58 -43.80
CA LEU A 33 -6.54 -47.81 -43.94
C LEU A 33 -6.23 -49.32 -43.84
N PRO A 34 -5.22 -49.83 -44.56
CA PRO A 34 -4.65 -51.16 -44.34
C PRO A 34 -4.23 -51.39 -42.88
N GLU A 35 -4.10 -52.65 -42.44
CA GLU A 35 -3.74 -52.99 -41.04
C GLU A 35 -2.41 -52.34 -40.58
N ASP A 36 -1.49 -52.07 -41.51
CA ASP A 36 -0.14 -51.53 -41.24
C ASP A 36 -0.01 -50.01 -41.50
N GLU A 37 -1.08 -49.33 -41.93
CA GLU A 37 -1.09 -47.88 -42.20
C GLU A 37 -1.99 -47.16 -41.19
N THR A 38 -1.40 -46.24 -40.43
CA THR A 38 -2.11 -45.51 -39.38
C THR A 38 -2.22 -44.01 -39.65
N SER A 39 -1.54 -43.50 -40.68
CA SER A 39 -1.52 -42.07 -41.03
C SER A 39 -2.53 -41.71 -42.15
N ILE A 40 -3.05 -40.48 -42.12
CA ILE A 40 -3.90 -39.89 -43.15
C ILE A 40 -3.25 -38.60 -43.67
N HIS A 41 -2.91 -38.56 -44.96
CA HIS A 41 -2.31 -37.39 -45.60
C HIS A 41 -3.20 -36.85 -46.73
N ILE A 42 -3.60 -35.58 -46.66
CA ILE A 42 -4.46 -34.93 -47.65
C ILE A 42 -3.89 -33.55 -48.01
N GLY A 43 -3.50 -33.37 -49.27
CA GLY A 43 -2.90 -32.14 -49.78
C GLY A 43 -1.56 -32.40 -50.46
N ARG A 44 -1.14 -31.49 -51.36
CA ARG A 44 0.11 -31.65 -52.09
C ARG A 44 1.30 -31.65 -51.10
N ASN A 45 2.12 -32.70 -51.17
CA ASN A 45 3.28 -32.97 -50.32
C ASN A 45 3.00 -33.11 -48.80
N ALA A 46 1.75 -33.35 -48.39
CA ALA A 46 1.46 -33.63 -46.99
C ALA A 46 2.17 -34.93 -46.56
N GLY A 47 3.00 -34.88 -45.53
CA GLY A 47 3.74 -36.04 -44.98
C GLY A 47 4.70 -36.76 -45.94
N ILE A 48 5.16 -36.11 -47.03
CA ILE A 48 5.89 -36.79 -48.13
C ILE A 48 7.18 -37.49 -47.71
N ASN A 49 7.85 -37.01 -46.67
CA ASN A 49 9.11 -37.58 -46.17
C ASN A 49 8.92 -38.56 -45.00
N GLN A 50 7.67 -38.81 -44.58
CA GLN A 50 7.38 -39.69 -43.45
C GLN A 50 7.90 -41.10 -43.78
N ASP A 51 8.60 -41.74 -42.84
CA ASP A 51 9.04 -43.12 -43.01
C ASP A 51 7.81 -44.04 -43.14
N PRO A 52 7.57 -44.65 -44.32
CA PRO A 52 6.39 -45.47 -44.54
C PRO A 52 6.46 -46.82 -43.81
N GLN A 53 7.59 -47.16 -43.17
CA GLN A 53 7.77 -48.41 -42.43
C GLN A 53 7.37 -48.30 -40.95
N LEU A 54 7.00 -47.10 -40.49
CA LEU A 54 6.65 -46.83 -39.10
C LEU A 54 5.15 -46.54 -38.96
N GLU A 55 4.49 -47.19 -38.00
CA GLU A 55 3.09 -46.93 -37.63
C GLU A 55 2.98 -45.63 -36.81
N LEU A 56 3.08 -44.48 -37.48
CA LEU A 56 3.19 -43.19 -36.80
C LEU A 56 1.84 -42.54 -36.42
N ALA A 57 0.70 -42.96 -36.98
CA ALA A 57 -0.63 -42.46 -36.61
C ALA A 57 -0.81 -40.93 -36.72
N ASN A 58 -0.38 -40.32 -37.83
CA ASN A 58 -0.50 -38.86 -38.07
C ASN A 58 -1.75 -38.50 -38.91
N VAL A 59 -2.34 -37.33 -38.66
CA VAL A 59 -3.41 -36.75 -39.52
C VAL A 59 -2.92 -35.41 -40.06
N LEU A 60 -2.61 -35.35 -41.36
CA LEU A 60 -2.02 -34.18 -42.01
C LEU A 60 -2.93 -33.67 -43.15
N LEU A 61 -3.49 -32.48 -43.00
CA LEU A 61 -4.39 -31.85 -43.96
C LEU A 61 -3.89 -30.46 -44.37
N GLY A 62 -3.45 -30.32 -45.63
CA GLY A 62 -3.07 -29.03 -46.22
C GLY A 62 -1.86 -29.11 -47.12
N TYR A 63 -1.62 -28.05 -47.90
CA TYR A 63 -0.44 -27.95 -48.76
C TYR A 63 0.85 -27.90 -47.91
N ASN A 64 1.78 -28.83 -48.16
CA ASN A 64 3.04 -29.02 -47.43
C ASN A 64 2.89 -29.25 -45.91
N SER A 65 1.72 -29.69 -45.43
CA SER A 65 1.54 -30.01 -44.00
C SER A 65 2.45 -31.17 -43.58
N GLY A 66 3.29 -30.97 -42.56
CA GLY A 66 4.22 -32.01 -42.08
C GLY A 66 5.26 -32.48 -43.12
N MET A 67 5.63 -31.64 -44.11
CA MET A 67 6.48 -32.06 -45.23
C MET A 67 7.83 -32.66 -44.81
N SER A 68 8.46 -32.16 -43.75
CA SER A 68 9.80 -32.61 -43.32
C SER A 68 9.79 -33.78 -42.33
N MET A 69 8.61 -34.34 -42.03
CA MET A 69 8.42 -35.37 -41.01
C MET A 69 9.10 -36.66 -41.42
N THR A 70 9.91 -37.24 -40.53
CA THR A 70 10.61 -38.51 -40.76
C THR A 70 10.08 -39.59 -39.81
N THR A 71 10.16 -39.39 -38.49
CA THR A 71 9.83 -40.41 -37.48
C THR A 71 8.86 -39.95 -36.39
N GLY A 72 8.37 -38.71 -36.42
CA GLY A 72 7.43 -38.19 -35.43
C GLY A 72 6.02 -38.75 -35.58
N GLY A 73 5.43 -39.26 -34.49
CA GLY A 73 4.11 -39.91 -34.48
C GLY A 73 3.05 -39.19 -33.66
N GLY A 74 1.77 -39.51 -33.91
CA GLY A 74 0.61 -39.00 -33.17
C GLY A 74 0.29 -37.52 -33.42
N ASN A 75 0.73 -36.96 -34.55
CA ASN A 75 0.57 -35.54 -34.87
C ASN A 75 -0.73 -35.25 -35.65
N CYS A 76 -1.37 -34.14 -35.36
CA CYS A 76 -2.60 -33.67 -36.03
C CYS A 76 -2.41 -32.26 -36.61
N PHE A 77 -2.13 -32.15 -37.90
CA PHE A 77 -1.83 -30.88 -38.58
C PHE A 77 -2.92 -30.50 -39.59
N PHE A 78 -3.46 -29.28 -39.47
CA PHE A 78 -4.54 -28.74 -40.28
C PHE A 78 -4.22 -27.32 -40.75
N GLY A 79 -3.80 -27.17 -41.99
CA GLY A 79 -3.48 -25.86 -42.58
C GLY A 79 -2.39 -25.93 -43.65
N SER A 80 -2.26 -24.86 -44.43
CA SER A 80 -1.12 -24.77 -45.36
C SER A 80 0.16 -24.54 -44.55
N PHE A 81 1.19 -25.35 -44.78
CA PHE A 81 2.48 -25.30 -44.10
C PHE A 81 2.43 -25.50 -42.57
N SER A 82 1.35 -26.06 -42.02
CA SER A 82 1.31 -26.44 -40.60
C SER A 82 2.33 -27.54 -40.31
N GLY A 83 3.21 -27.33 -39.32
CA GLY A 83 4.24 -28.30 -38.94
C GLY A 83 5.23 -28.66 -40.04
N VAL A 84 5.44 -27.80 -41.05
CA VAL A 84 6.24 -28.13 -42.25
C VAL A 84 7.69 -28.55 -41.91
N GLY A 85 8.27 -27.97 -40.87
CA GLY A 85 9.61 -28.27 -40.37
C GLY A 85 9.71 -29.48 -39.42
N ASN A 86 8.59 -30.09 -39.02
CA ASN A 86 8.60 -31.18 -38.02
C ASN A 86 9.34 -32.37 -38.58
N THR A 87 10.42 -32.81 -37.93
CA THR A 87 11.23 -33.96 -38.33
C THR A 87 10.91 -35.17 -37.45
N THR A 88 11.16 -35.07 -36.15
CA THR A 88 10.96 -36.17 -35.18
C THR A 88 9.96 -35.87 -34.07
N GLY A 89 9.45 -34.64 -33.99
CA GLY A 89 8.49 -34.24 -32.96
C GLY A 89 7.17 -35.03 -33.03
N SER A 90 6.66 -35.43 -31.88
CA SER A 90 5.50 -36.32 -31.70
C SER A 90 4.41 -35.68 -30.84
N TYR A 91 3.18 -36.17 -31.00
CA TYR A 91 2.00 -35.75 -30.23
C TYR A 91 1.68 -34.25 -30.31
N ASN A 92 1.97 -33.62 -31.45
CA ASN A 92 1.67 -32.20 -31.67
C ASN A 92 0.33 -32.01 -32.42
N THR A 93 -0.45 -31.00 -32.05
CA THR A 93 -1.67 -30.58 -32.75
C THR A 93 -1.51 -29.16 -33.27
N PHE A 94 -1.48 -28.97 -34.59
CA PHE A 94 -1.31 -27.66 -35.22
C PHE A 94 -2.50 -27.34 -36.12
N TYR A 95 -3.19 -26.23 -35.87
CA TYR A 95 -4.35 -25.79 -36.63
C TYR A 95 -4.19 -24.34 -37.07
N GLY A 96 -4.12 -24.11 -38.37
CA GLY A 96 -3.92 -22.80 -38.98
C GLY A 96 -2.83 -22.81 -40.03
N THR A 97 -2.89 -21.85 -40.97
CA THR A 97 -1.78 -21.64 -41.89
C THR A 97 -0.52 -21.27 -41.09
N THR A 98 0.60 -21.94 -41.39
CA THR A 98 1.93 -21.73 -40.77
C THR A 98 1.98 -21.90 -39.25
N SER A 99 1.01 -22.58 -38.62
CA SER A 99 1.11 -22.93 -37.20
C SER A 99 2.21 -23.97 -36.98
N GLY A 100 3.14 -23.70 -36.04
CA GLY A 100 4.25 -24.60 -35.74
C GLY A 100 5.20 -24.88 -36.91
N SER A 101 5.34 -23.96 -37.87
CA SER A 101 6.06 -24.22 -39.12
C SER A 101 7.52 -24.64 -38.94
N ASP A 102 8.20 -24.13 -37.91
CA ASP A 102 9.62 -24.40 -37.68
C ASP A 102 9.85 -25.49 -36.62
N ASN A 103 8.79 -26.11 -36.08
CA ASN A 103 8.92 -27.15 -35.05
C ASN A 103 9.72 -28.27 -35.65
N THR A 104 10.88 -28.64 -35.11
CA THR A 104 11.72 -29.72 -35.64
C THR A 104 11.60 -30.97 -34.77
N ILE A 105 11.79 -30.81 -33.46
CA ILE A 105 11.86 -31.91 -32.49
C ILE A 105 10.93 -31.72 -31.28
N GLY A 106 10.23 -30.59 -31.17
CA GLY A 106 9.34 -30.32 -30.05
C GLY A 106 8.15 -31.27 -30.02
N ASP A 107 7.85 -31.80 -28.83
CA ASP A 107 6.77 -32.75 -28.55
C ASP A 107 5.63 -32.09 -27.75
N PHE A 108 4.44 -32.69 -27.85
CA PHE A 108 3.28 -32.34 -27.01
C PHE A 108 2.78 -30.88 -27.12
N ASN A 109 2.99 -30.21 -28.26
CA ASN A 109 2.53 -28.85 -28.47
C ASN A 109 1.12 -28.81 -29.10
N SER A 110 0.28 -27.87 -28.67
CA SER A 110 -1.05 -27.59 -29.22
C SER A 110 -1.16 -26.15 -29.69
N PHE A 111 -1.07 -25.91 -31.00
CA PHE A 111 -1.11 -24.58 -31.60
C PHE A 111 -2.38 -24.37 -32.45
N TYR A 112 -3.11 -23.29 -32.20
CA TYR A 112 -4.35 -22.94 -32.90
C TYR A 112 -4.36 -21.47 -33.31
N GLY A 113 -4.31 -21.20 -34.60
CA GLY A 113 -4.31 -19.86 -35.18
C GLY A 113 -3.29 -19.71 -36.31
N HIS A 114 -3.50 -18.71 -37.16
CA HIS A 114 -2.51 -18.39 -38.20
C HIS A 114 -1.19 -17.95 -37.55
N SER A 115 -0.12 -18.66 -37.89
CA SER A 115 1.23 -18.49 -37.34
C SER A 115 1.32 -18.56 -35.80
N ALA A 116 0.43 -19.33 -35.16
CA ALA A 116 0.59 -19.66 -33.74
C ALA A 116 1.81 -20.57 -33.56
N GLY A 117 2.74 -20.21 -32.67
CA GLY A 117 3.96 -20.98 -32.40
C GLY A 117 4.87 -21.18 -33.62
N ALA A 118 4.81 -20.28 -34.62
CA ALA A 118 5.41 -20.50 -35.93
C ALA A 118 6.92 -20.82 -35.88
N ASN A 119 7.66 -20.13 -35.01
CA ASN A 119 9.11 -20.28 -34.89
C ASN A 119 9.54 -21.28 -33.81
N ASN A 120 8.64 -22.06 -33.20
CA ASN A 120 9.03 -23.09 -32.22
C ASN A 120 9.94 -24.09 -32.90
N ILE A 121 11.13 -24.38 -32.37
CA ILE A 121 12.11 -25.33 -32.91
C ILE A 121 12.09 -26.61 -32.08
N SER A 122 12.22 -26.50 -30.75
CA SER A 122 12.33 -27.64 -29.83
C SER A 122 11.55 -27.50 -28.52
N GLY A 123 10.78 -26.42 -28.34
CA GLY A 123 9.95 -26.24 -27.15
C GLY A 123 8.88 -27.33 -27.03
N VAL A 124 8.56 -27.73 -25.81
CA VAL A 124 7.63 -28.83 -25.52
C VAL A 124 6.47 -28.39 -24.62
N GLU A 125 5.36 -29.12 -24.70
CA GLU A 125 4.20 -28.96 -23.82
C GLU A 125 3.60 -27.54 -23.82
N ASN A 126 3.64 -26.85 -24.96
CA ASN A 126 3.05 -25.52 -25.11
C ASN A 126 1.60 -25.58 -25.65
N CYS A 127 0.71 -24.78 -25.08
CA CYS A 127 -0.68 -24.58 -25.51
C CYS A 127 -0.87 -23.14 -26.01
N ILE A 128 -0.91 -22.92 -27.33
CA ILE A 128 -0.89 -21.57 -27.93
C ILE A 128 -2.09 -21.36 -28.85
N PHE A 129 -2.96 -20.42 -28.50
CA PHE A 129 -4.23 -20.14 -29.16
C PHE A 129 -4.34 -18.65 -29.53
N GLY A 130 -4.31 -18.33 -30.83
CA GLY A 130 -4.52 -16.98 -31.34
C GLY A 130 -3.70 -16.65 -32.59
N TYR A 131 -4.11 -15.60 -33.31
CA TYR A 131 -3.33 -15.07 -34.43
C TYR A 131 -1.97 -14.55 -33.93
N GLN A 132 -0.88 -15.15 -34.43
CA GLN A 132 0.51 -14.82 -34.06
C GLN A 132 0.81 -14.91 -32.55
N ALA A 133 0.05 -15.70 -31.79
CA ALA A 133 0.40 -16.02 -30.40
C ALA A 133 1.67 -16.88 -30.38
N GLY A 134 2.60 -16.60 -29.46
CA GLY A 134 3.88 -17.32 -29.37
C GLY A 134 4.70 -17.35 -30.66
N TYR A 135 4.57 -16.35 -31.54
CA TYR A 135 5.16 -16.38 -32.89
C TYR A 135 6.66 -16.66 -32.89
N SER A 136 7.41 -16.04 -31.98
CA SER A 136 8.87 -16.12 -31.86
C SER A 136 9.32 -17.05 -30.74
N ALA A 137 8.43 -17.88 -30.18
CA ALA A 137 8.81 -18.84 -29.15
C ALA A 137 9.64 -19.94 -29.82
N GLU A 138 10.97 -19.94 -29.68
CA GLU A 138 11.90 -20.88 -30.34
C GLU A 138 12.10 -22.19 -29.58
N SER A 139 12.14 -22.15 -28.24
CA SER A 139 12.53 -23.32 -27.43
C SER A 139 11.90 -23.33 -26.03
N GLU A 140 11.01 -22.38 -25.77
CA GLU A 140 10.32 -22.23 -24.52
C GLU A 140 9.34 -23.39 -24.32
N SER A 141 9.17 -23.83 -23.08
CA SER A 141 8.36 -24.99 -22.74
C SER A 141 7.37 -24.67 -21.63
N TYR A 142 6.31 -25.48 -21.54
CA TYR A 142 5.27 -25.39 -20.51
C TYR A 142 4.50 -24.06 -20.52
N ASN A 143 4.33 -23.45 -21.69
CA ASN A 143 3.61 -22.18 -21.81
C ASN A 143 2.16 -22.34 -22.27
N SER A 144 1.27 -21.49 -21.75
CA SER A 144 -0.15 -21.41 -22.09
C SER A 144 -0.52 -20.00 -22.55
N TYR A 145 -0.68 -19.79 -23.86
CA TYR A 145 -0.96 -18.48 -24.43
C TYR A 145 -2.33 -18.45 -25.12
N PHE A 146 -3.20 -17.52 -24.73
CA PHE A 146 -4.55 -17.39 -25.26
C PHE A 146 -4.86 -15.93 -25.60
N GLY A 147 -4.92 -15.60 -26.88
CA GLY A 147 -5.26 -14.26 -27.36
C GLY A 147 -4.45 -13.84 -28.58
N LEU A 148 -4.91 -12.80 -29.28
CA LEU A 148 -4.18 -12.24 -30.41
C LEU A 148 -2.80 -11.75 -29.95
N LYS A 149 -1.72 -12.23 -30.57
CA LYS A 149 -0.33 -11.86 -30.22
C LYS A 149 0.06 -12.07 -28.74
N SER A 150 -0.67 -12.91 -28.00
CA SER A 150 -0.28 -13.28 -26.63
C SER A 150 1.07 -13.99 -26.67
N GLY A 151 2.03 -13.57 -25.85
CA GLY A 151 3.38 -14.15 -25.81
C GLY A 151 4.15 -14.07 -27.13
N ARG A 152 3.82 -13.12 -28.04
CA ARG A 152 4.35 -13.10 -29.42
C ARG A 152 5.88 -13.24 -29.49
N ASN A 153 6.61 -12.48 -28.70
CA ASN A 153 8.06 -12.49 -28.59
C ASN A 153 8.50 -12.92 -27.17
N ALA A 154 7.65 -13.66 -26.46
CA ALA A 154 7.98 -14.08 -25.11
C ALA A 154 9.10 -15.11 -25.13
N ILE A 155 10.09 -14.88 -24.28
CA ILE A 155 11.18 -15.80 -23.96
C ILE A 155 11.01 -16.17 -22.48
N GLY A 156 11.11 -17.46 -22.16
CA GLY A 156 10.90 -17.97 -20.81
C GLY A 156 9.85 -19.08 -20.74
N ASN A 157 10.00 -19.94 -19.74
CA ASN A 157 9.18 -21.13 -19.54
C ASN A 157 8.10 -20.91 -18.49
N GLU A 158 7.13 -21.82 -18.45
CA GLU A 158 6.11 -21.90 -17.38
C GLU A 158 5.23 -20.64 -17.28
N ASN A 159 4.94 -20.01 -18.41
CA ASN A 159 4.14 -18.80 -18.49
C ASN A 159 2.68 -19.09 -18.89
N SER A 160 1.74 -18.32 -18.34
CA SER A 160 0.30 -18.40 -18.62
C SER A 160 -0.25 -17.03 -18.97
N PHE A 161 -0.53 -16.76 -20.25
CA PHE A 161 -0.96 -15.45 -20.74
C PHE A 161 -2.34 -15.51 -21.40
N PHE A 162 -3.22 -14.60 -21.00
CA PHE A 162 -4.60 -14.52 -21.47
C PHE A 162 -4.98 -13.07 -21.79
N GLY A 163 -5.10 -12.74 -23.08
CA GLY A 163 -5.49 -11.40 -23.53
C GLY A 163 -4.81 -10.95 -24.82
N TRP A 164 -5.25 -9.82 -25.37
CA TRP A 164 -4.59 -9.23 -26.53
C TRP A 164 -3.21 -8.68 -26.13
N SER A 165 -2.15 -9.19 -26.76
CA SER A 165 -0.76 -8.80 -26.50
C SER A 165 -0.31 -8.96 -25.04
N SER A 166 -0.97 -9.83 -24.27
CA SER A 166 -0.50 -10.19 -22.93
C SER A 166 0.88 -10.85 -23.03
N GLY A 167 1.86 -10.36 -22.27
CA GLY A 167 3.23 -10.92 -22.27
C GLY A 167 3.96 -10.86 -23.61
N SER A 168 3.61 -9.97 -24.54
CA SER A 168 4.14 -10.07 -25.93
C SER A 168 5.65 -9.83 -26.08
N GLU A 169 6.29 -9.19 -25.11
CA GLU A 169 7.74 -8.96 -25.02
C GLU A 169 8.25 -9.38 -23.62
N ASN A 170 7.67 -10.44 -23.06
CA ASN A 170 8.08 -10.99 -21.76
C ASN A 170 9.38 -11.81 -21.88
N ASN A 171 10.41 -11.49 -21.10
CA ASN A 171 11.68 -12.24 -21.01
C ASN A 171 11.81 -13.13 -19.76
N GLY A 172 10.81 -13.11 -18.87
CA GLY A 172 10.80 -13.89 -17.62
C GLY A 172 10.04 -15.22 -17.69
N GLY A 173 10.28 -16.11 -16.73
CA GLY A 173 9.53 -17.35 -16.54
C GLY A 173 8.56 -17.29 -15.35
N GLU A 174 7.72 -18.32 -15.24
CA GLU A 174 6.76 -18.53 -14.13
C GLU A 174 5.72 -17.41 -13.98
N ASN A 175 5.37 -16.72 -15.07
CA ASN A 175 4.46 -15.58 -15.02
C ASN A 175 3.02 -15.94 -15.41
N SER A 176 2.04 -15.30 -14.75
CA SER A 176 0.60 -15.46 -15.03
C SER A 176 -0.06 -14.12 -15.31
N PHE A 177 -0.42 -13.86 -16.56
CA PHE A 177 -0.95 -12.56 -17.01
C PHE A 177 -2.35 -12.70 -17.62
N PHE A 178 -3.27 -11.85 -17.17
CA PHE A 178 -4.66 -11.81 -17.60
C PHE A 178 -5.10 -10.38 -17.88
N GLY A 179 -5.25 -10.01 -19.15
CA GLY A 179 -5.63 -8.66 -19.56
C GLY A 179 -5.06 -8.26 -20.91
N GLU A 180 -5.62 -7.21 -21.51
CA GLU A 180 -4.99 -6.58 -22.67
C GLU A 180 -3.69 -5.88 -22.23
N GLY A 181 -2.58 -6.23 -22.87
CA GLY A 181 -1.26 -5.65 -22.59
C GLY A 181 -0.69 -5.91 -21.19
N SER A 182 -1.29 -6.81 -20.40
CA SER A 182 -0.73 -7.19 -19.10
C SER A 182 0.64 -7.83 -19.27
N GLY A 183 1.64 -7.34 -18.53
CA GLY A 183 3.02 -7.83 -18.64
C GLY A 183 3.66 -7.67 -20.02
N HIS A 184 3.20 -6.70 -20.84
CA HIS A 184 3.65 -6.54 -22.24
C HIS A 184 5.17 -6.60 -22.37
N ASN A 185 5.89 -5.78 -21.62
CA ASN A 185 7.35 -5.69 -21.56
C ASN A 185 7.79 -6.05 -20.13
N ASN A 186 8.00 -7.35 -19.88
CA ASN A 186 8.29 -7.87 -18.55
C ASN A 186 9.59 -8.68 -18.54
N ASP A 187 10.60 -8.23 -17.79
CA ASP A 187 11.83 -8.97 -17.54
C ASP A 187 11.78 -9.80 -16.24
N GLY A 188 10.75 -9.58 -15.41
CA GLY A 188 10.59 -10.21 -14.12
C GLY A 188 10.06 -11.65 -14.17
N GLN A 189 10.31 -12.42 -13.10
CA GLN A 189 9.86 -13.80 -12.94
C GLN A 189 8.82 -13.92 -11.82
N ALA A 190 8.04 -15.00 -11.84
CA ALA A 190 7.08 -15.35 -10.79
C ALA A 190 6.03 -14.26 -10.50
N ASN A 191 5.60 -13.53 -11.53
CA ASN A 191 4.64 -12.44 -11.42
C ASN A 191 3.21 -12.88 -11.76
N CYS A 192 2.22 -12.27 -11.10
CA CYS A 192 0.80 -12.50 -11.36
C CYS A 192 0.09 -11.16 -11.63
N PHE A 193 -0.29 -10.92 -12.89
CA PHE A 193 -0.92 -9.66 -13.31
C PHE A 193 -2.35 -9.89 -13.84
N PHE A 194 -3.30 -9.11 -13.34
CA PHE A 194 -4.69 -9.17 -13.74
C PHE A 194 -5.24 -7.76 -13.97
N GLY A 195 -5.58 -7.42 -15.22
CA GLY A 195 -6.10 -6.12 -15.61
C GLY A 195 -5.44 -5.57 -16.88
N VAL A 196 -6.12 -4.64 -17.54
CA VAL A 196 -5.57 -3.97 -18.74
C VAL A 196 -4.34 -3.16 -18.36
N GLY A 197 -3.21 -3.44 -19.01
CA GLY A 197 -1.92 -2.79 -18.78
C GLY A 197 -1.34 -2.99 -17.37
N ALA A 198 -1.79 -3.99 -16.63
CA ALA A 198 -1.18 -4.34 -15.34
C ALA A 198 0.26 -4.85 -15.57
N GLY A 199 1.24 -4.25 -14.88
CA GLY A 199 2.66 -4.62 -15.03
C GLY A 199 3.21 -4.47 -16.45
N GLU A 200 2.69 -3.53 -17.26
CA GLU A 200 3.06 -3.35 -18.67
C GLU A 200 4.57 -3.22 -18.90
N ASN A 201 5.28 -2.48 -18.03
CA ASN A 201 6.72 -2.34 -17.97
C ASN A 201 7.21 -2.80 -16.60
N ASN A 202 7.65 -4.05 -16.48
CA ASN A 202 8.04 -4.62 -15.19
C ASN A 202 9.37 -5.36 -15.24
N VAL A 203 10.31 -4.98 -14.38
CA VAL A 203 11.59 -5.68 -14.21
C VAL A 203 11.59 -6.55 -12.94
N GLY A 204 10.77 -6.19 -11.96
CA GLY A 204 10.75 -6.85 -10.65
C GLY A 204 10.13 -8.24 -10.66
N THR A 205 10.46 -9.03 -9.64
CA THR A 205 9.97 -10.40 -9.49
C THR A 205 8.91 -10.50 -8.39
N THR A 206 8.19 -11.62 -8.35
CA THR A 206 7.24 -11.98 -7.27
C THR A 206 6.18 -10.91 -6.98
N ASN A 207 5.75 -10.20 -8.01
CA ASN A 207 4.75 -9.15 -7.92
C ASN A 207 3.34 -9.68 -8.25
N CYS A 208 2.34 -9.26 -7.47
CA CYS A 208 0.93 -9.53 -7.70
C CYS A 208 0.17 -8.23 -7.95
N PHE A 209 -0.24 -7.96 -9.18
CA PHE A 209 -0.95 -6.74 -9.57
C PHE A 209 -2.36 -7.04 -10.06
N TYR A 210 -3.36 -6.41 -9.47
CA TYR A 210 -4.77 -6.59 -9.78
C TYR A 210 -5.44 -5.23 -9.98
N GLY A 211 -5.85 -4.92 -11.21
CA GLY A 211 -6.50 -3.67 -11.58
C GLY A 211 -5.96 -3.10 -12.88
N VAL A 212 -6.74 -2.23 -13.52
CA VAL A 212 -6.31 -1.51 -14.71
C VAL A 212 -5.12 -0.61 -14.36
N LEU A 213 -4.02 -0.78 -15.08
CA LEU A 213 -2.74 -0.07 -14.91
C LEU A 213 -2.10 -0.21 -13.51
N ALA A 214 -2.47 -1.26 -12.74
CA ALA A 214 -1.80 -1.56 -11.48
C ALA A 214 -0.34 -1.95 -11.74
N GLY A 215 0.60 -1.29 -11.04
CA GLY A 215 2.04 -1.52 -11.20
C GLY A 215 2.56 -1.34 -12.63
N ARG A 216 1.93 -0.48 -13.44
CA ARG A 216 2.22 -0.36 -14.88
C ARG A 216 3.70 -0.15 -15.18
N ASP A 217 4.34 0.80 -14.50
CA ASP A 217 5.76 1.11 -14.66
C ASP A 217 6.49 0.78 -13.35
N ASN A 218 7.07 -0.42 -13.29
CA ASN A 218 7.81 -0.93 -12.15
C ASN A 218 9.22 -1.38 -12.59
N ASN A 219 10.17 -0.46 -12.52
CA ASN A 219 11.49 -0.63 -13.09
C ASN A 219 12.45 -1.45 -12.22
N GLN A 220 12.13 -1.67 -10.93
CA GLN A 220 13.01 -2.37 -9.98
C GLN A 220 12.26 -3.13 -8.85
N GLY A 221 11.05 -2.72 -8.49
CA GLY A 221 10.36 -3.19 -7.29
C GLY A 221 9.93 -4.66 -7.35
N SER A 222 10.30 -5.46 -6.36
CA SER A 222 9.90 -6.87 -6.25
C SER A 222 9.08 -7.11 -4.98
N ASN A 223 8.35 -8.23 -4.92
CA ASN A 223 7.50 -8.59 -3.77
C ASN A 223 6.37 -7.58 -3.49
N ASN A 224 5.78 -6.99 -4.53
CA ASN A 224 4.71 -6.02 -4.41
C ASN A 224 3.32 -6.64 -4.61
N ASN A 225 2.34 -6.20 -3.82
CA ASN A 225 0.94 -6.62 -3.84
C ASN A 225 0.04 -5.41 -4.09
N TYR A 226 -0.37 -5.17 -5.34
CA TYR A 226 -1.17 -4.00 -5.71
C TYR A 226 -2.58 -4.40 -6.15
N TYR A 227 -3.60 -3.81 -5.53
CA TYR A 227 -5.02 -4.12 -5.78
C TYR A 227 -5.81 -2.81 -5.93
N GLY A 228 -6.17 -2.46 -7.16
CA GLY A 228 -6.98 -1.29 -7.49
C GLY A 228 -6.61 -0.64 -8.82
N PHE A 229 -7.51 0.22 -9.32
CA PHE A 229 -7.21 1.07 -10.48
C PHE A 229 -5.99 1.96 -10.19
N GLU A 230 -4.95 1.86 -11.02
CA GLU A 230 -3.69 2.63 -10.92
C GLU A 230 -2.98 2.52 -9.55
N ALA A 231 -3.21 1.43 -8.79
CA ALA A 231 -2.45 1.15 -7.58
C ALA A 231 -0.97 0.93 -7.94
N GLY A 232 -0.06 1.68 -7.32
CA GLY A 232 1.38 1.60 -7.61
C GLY A 232 1.78 1.87 -9.06
N MET A 233 0.99 2.61 -9.85
CA MET A 233 1.17 2.77 -11.31
C MET A 233 2.60 3.18 -11.73
N PHE A 234 3.23 4.06 -10.95
CA PHE A 234 4.59 4.57 -11.16
C PHE A 234 5.51 4.23 -9.98
N GLY A 235 5.17 3.20 -9.20
CA GLY A 235 5.90 2.85 -8.00
C GLY A 235 7.06 1.91 -8.29
N ASP A 236 8.28 2.32 -7.93
CA ASP A 236 9.51 1.56 -8.16
C ASP A 236 10.04 0.83 -6.90
N GLY A 237 9.40 1.03 -5.73
CA GLY A 237 9.81 0.40 -4.48
C GLY A 237 9.35 -1.06 -4.36
N GLY A 238 10.11 -1.88 -3.61
CA GLY A 238 9.78 -3.29 -3.32
C GLY A 238 9.11 -3.51 -1.96
N GLY A 239 8.48 -4.67 -1.79
CA GLY A 239 7.85 -5.10 -0.53
C GLY A 239 6.55 -4.37 -0.17
N ASN A 240 5.91 -3.73 -1.13
CA ASN A 240 4.77 -2.85 -0.90
C ASN A 240 3.42 -3.58 -1.01
N ASN A 241 2.45 -3.19 -0.18
CA ASN A 241 1.10 -3.75 -0.11
C ASN A 241 0.08 -2.61 -0.30
N PHE A 242 -0.43 -2.41 -1.50
CA PHE A 242 -1.33 -1.30 -1.84
C PHE A 242 -2.73 -1.81 -2.22
N PHE A 243 -3.75 -1.36 -1.48
CA PHE A 243 -5.15 -1.76 -1.66
C PHE A 243 -6.03 -0.52 -1.76
N GLY A 244 -6.58 -0.26 -2.94
CA GLY A 244 -7.43 0.90 -3.23
C GLY A 244 -7.06 1.57 -4.54
N ALA A 245 -8.02 2.26 -5.15
CA ALA A 245 -7.75 3.03 -6.36
C ALA A 245 -6.76 4.18 -6.05
N ASN A 246 -5.72 4.31 -6.87
CA ASN A 246 -4.60 5.23 -6.73
C ASN A 246 -3.79 5.08 -5.42
N ALA A 247 -3.93 3.98 -4.68
CA ALA A 247 -3.07 3.73 -3.51
C ALA A 247 -1.61 3.59 -3.97
N GLY A 248 -0.71 4.36 -3.35
CA GLY A 248 0.72 4.35 -3.70
C GLY A 248 1.05 4.71 -5.15
N LYS A 249 0.17 5.39 -5.89
CA LYS A 249 0.29 5.60 -7.35
C LYS A 249 1.67 6.07 -7.83
N SER A 250 2.30 6.97 -7.08
CA SER A 250 3.63 7.54 -7.33
C SER A 250 4.56 7.31 -6.13
N SER A 251 4.30 6.26 -5.35
CA SER A 251 5.11 5.92 -4.18
C SER A 251 6.42 5.27 -4.62
N VAL A 252 7.55 5.84 -4.21
CA VAL A 252 8.88 5.27 -4.49
C VAL A 252 9.47 4.51 -3.30
N GLY A 253 8.83 4.61 -2.14
CA GLY A 253 9.29 3.95 -0.92
C GLY A 253 9.06 2.43 -0.91
N THR A 254 9.75 1.76 0.00
CA THR A 254 9.75 0.31 0.17
C THR A 254 9.02 -0.12 1.45
N GLU A 255 8.58 -1.38 1.50
CA GLU A 255 7.96 -2.02 2.67
C GLU A 255 6.73 -1.28 3.23
N ASN A 256 5.98 -0.59 2.36
CA ASN A 256 4.80 0.17 2.74
C ASN A 256 3.51 -0.66 2.69
N SER A 257 2.54 -0.33 3.54
CA SER A 257 1.22 -0.95 3.61
C SER A 257 0.13 0.11 3.54
N PHE A 258 -0.51 0.27 2.37
CA PHE A 258 -1.52 1.32 2.13
C PHE A 258 -2.88 0.71 1.81
N PHE A 259 -3.90 1.09 2.56
CA PHE A 259 -5.27 0.61 2.42
C PHE A 259 -6.23 1.81 2.35
N GLY A 260 -6.70 2.15 1.15
CA GLY A 260 -7.66 3.23 0.93
C GLY A 260 -7.48 3.94 -0.42
N HIS A 261 -8.53 4.62 -0.85
CA HIS A 261 -8.48 5.48 -2.04
C HIS A 261 -7.50 6.66 -1.81
N PHE A 262 -6.50 6.80 -2.69
CA PHE A 262 -5.38 7.75 -2.55
C PHE A 262 -4.54 7.62 -1.27
N ALA A 263 -4.54 6.46 -0.60
CA ALA A 263 -3.63 6.24 0.52
C ALA A 263 -2.17 6.22 0.00
N GLY A 264 -1.30 7.05 0.58
CA GLY A 264 0.12 7.12 0.21
C GLY A 264 0.41 7.48 -1.24
N GLN A 265 -0.48 8.18 -1.96
CA GLN A 265 -0.37 8.38 -3.42
C GLN A 265 1.00 8.89 -3.87
N GLN A 266 1.61 9.82 -3.12
CA GLN A 266 2.88 10.48 -3.43
C GLN A 266 3.91 10.23 -2.32
N ASN A 267 3.81 9.11 -1.61
CA ASN A 267 4.69 8.82 -0.48
C ASN A 267 6.11 8.46 -0.94
N ALA A 268 7.11 9.20 -0.44
CA ALA A 268 8.52 8.87 -0.66
C ALA A 268 9.16 8.06 0.48
N GLY A 269 8.43 7.88 1.59
CA GLY A 269 8.94 7.23 2.80
C GLY A 269 8.83 5.70 2.78
N GLU A 270 9.51 5.06 3.70
CA GLU A 270 9.60 3.60 3.82
C GLU A 270 8.93 3.09 5.10
N GLN A 271 8.52 1.82 5.09
CA GLN A 271 8.00 1.12 6.27
C GLN A 271 6.80 1.82 6.92
N ASN A 272 5.95 2.44 6.09
CA ASN A 272 4.75 3.14 6.52
C ASN A 272 3.50 2.24 6.44
N SER A 273 2.56 2.44 7.36
CA SER A 273 1.28 1.74 7.44
C SER A 273 0.12 2.72 7.44
N PHE A 274 -0.57 2.90 6.31
CA PHE A 274 -1.63 3.87 6.13
C PHE A 274 -2.98 3.20 5.85
N PHE A 275 -3.98 3.50 6.68
CA PHE A 275 -5.33 2.94 6.59
C PHE A 275 -6.37 4.06 6.54
N GLY A 276 -6.97 4.30 5.39
CA GLY A 276 -7.99 5.32 5.18
C GLY A 276 -7.81 6.08 3.87
N SER A 277 -8.88 6.70 3.37
CA SER A 277 -8.77 7.52 2.16
C SER A 277 -7.91 8.74 2.42
N PHE A 278 -7.01 9.06 1.48
CA PHE A 278 -6.02 10.15 1.59
C PHE A 278 -5.08 10.06 2.82
N SER A 279 -5.05 8.93 3.53
CA SER A 279 -4.12 8.73 4.64
C SER A 279 -2.69 8.75 4.11
N GLY A 280 -1.84 9.62 4.64
CA GLY A 280 -0.46 9.78 4.19
C GLY A 280 -0.27 10.16 2.72
N ASN A 281 -1.27 10.80 2.08
CA ASN A 281 -1.29 11.09 0.63
C ASN A 281 0.04 11.65 0.08
N SER A 282 0.62 12.63 0.76
CA SER A 282 1.90 13.28 0.45
C SER A 282 2.88 13.17 1.63
N ALA A 283 2.77 12.11 2.42
CA ALA A 283 3.68 11.89 3.54
C ALA A 283 5.08 11.48 3.04
N ASN A 284 6.15 11.99 3.64
CA ASN A 284 7.53 11.67 3.22
C ASN A 284 8.39 11.03 4.31
N GLY A 285 7.86 10.91 5.53
CA GLY A 285 8.58 10.27 6.62
C GLY A 285 8.48 8.74 6.61
N ASN A 286 9.37 8.09 7.35
CA ASN A 286 9.45 6.64 7.51
C ASN A 286 8.80 6.19 8.82
N PHE A 287 8.47 4.89 8.91
CA PHE A 287 7.99 4.24 10.13
C PHE A 287 6.70 4.85 10.71
N ASN A 288 5.86 5.43 9.86
CA ASN A 288 4.62 6.06 10.31
C ASN A 288 3.44 5.10 10.26
N THR A 289 2.57 5.15 11.27
CA THR A 289 1.28 4.46 11.29
C THR A 289 0.15 5.47 11.27
N HIS A 290 -0.61 5.54 10.18
CA HIS A 290 -1.75 6.43 10.04
C HIS A 290 -3.05 5.64 9.89
N MET A 291 -4.11 6.05 10.58
CA MET A 291 -5.44 5.44 10.48
C MET A 291 -6.54 6.50 10.52
N GLY A 292 -7.27 6.66 9.42
CA GLY A 292 -8.39 7.58 9.28
C GLY A 292 -8.36 8.37 7.98
N LEU A 293 -9.49 8.97 7.62
CA LEU A 293 -9.57 9.90 6.49
C LEU A 293 -8.64 11.10 6.75
N LEU A 294 -7.74 11.39 5.81
CA LEU A 294 -6.76 12.49 5.87
C LEU A 294 -5.76 12.41 7.04
N SER A 295 -5.64 11.27 7.71
CA SER A 295 -4.64 11.10 8.78
C SER A 295 -3.23 11.23 8.21
N GLY A 296 -2.43 12.13 8.77
CA GLY A 296 -1.05 12.36 8.34
C GLY A 296 -0.88 12.73 6.86
N GLU A 297 -1.91 13.32 6.23
CA GLU A 297 -1.94 13.57 4.77
C GLU A 297 -0.64 14.18 4.22
N LYS A 298 -0.07 15.16 4.93
CA LYS A 298 1.15 15.88 4.55
C LYS A 298 2.28 15.70 5.57
N SER A 299 2.27 14.61 6.34
CA SER A 299 3.28 14.39 7.39
C SER A 299 4.67 14.14 6.80
N ILE A 300 5.63 14.98 7.13
CA ILE A 300 7.05 14.76 6.78
C ILE A 300 7.83 14.07 7.90
N GLY A 301 7.30 14.07 9.13
CA GLY A 301 7.93 13.45 10.28
C GLY A 301 7.95 11.91 10.23
N THR A 302 8.84 11.31 11.02
CA THR A 302 9.06 9.85 11.13
C THR A 302 8.63 9.32 12.50
N ASN A 303 8.38 8.00 12.58
CA ASN A 303 7.98 7.30 13.80
C ASN A 303 6.69 7.84 14.45
N ASN A 304 5.76 8.36 13.66
CA ASN A 304 4.51 8.90 14.17
C ASN A 304 3.38 7.86 14.13
N VAL A 305 2.53 7.88 15.17
CA VAL A 305 1.26 7.16 15.21
C VAL A 305 0.13 8.18 15.16
N MET A 306 -0.69 8.14 14.12
CA MET A 306 -1.80 9.07 13.92
C MET A 306 -3.10 8.29 13.70
N ILE A 307 -4.08 8.47 14.57
CA ILE A 307 -5.32 7.70 14.55
C ILE A 307 -6.51 8.66 14.72
N GLY A 308 -7.26 8.91 13.66
CA GLY A 308 -8.41 9.80 13.64
C GLY A 308 -8.64 10.47 12.30
N ASN A 309 -9.81 11.09 12.13
CA ASN A 309 -10.05 11.96 10.98
C ASN A 309 -9.14 13.20 11.08
N ALA A 310 -8.29 13.42 10.07
CA ALA A 310 -7.34 14.53 10.00
C ALA A 310 -6.39 14.66 11.22
N SER A 311 -6.13 13.56 11.96
CA SER A 311 -5.08 13.57 12.98
C SER A 311 -3.72 13.78 12.32
N GLY A 312 -2.93 14.74 12.80
CA GLY A 312 -1.58 14.99 12.27
C GLY A 312 -1.53 15.43 10.80
N GLN A 313 -2.59 16.02 10.26
CA GLN A 313 -2.69 16.30 8.81
C GLN A 313 -1.47 17.06 8.26
N ASN A 314 -0.96 18.05 8.99
CA ASN A 314 0.25 18.82 8.70
C ASN A 314 1.24 18.64 9.88
N ASN A 315 1.74 17.42 10.06
CA ASN A 315 2.69 17.10 11.12
C ASN A 315 4.13 17.07 10.59
N ASP A 316 4.94 18.02 11.05
CA ASP A 316 6.36 18.10 10.75
C ASP A 316 7.22 17.38 11.80
N GLY A 317 6.67 17.16 13.01
CA GLY A 317 7.38 16.55 14.13
C GLY A 317 7.59 15.04 14.05
N PHE A 318 8.56 14.54 14.82
CA PHE A 318 8.97 13.13 14.89
C PHE A 318 8.50 12.46 16.20
N THR A 319 8.27 11.15 16.17
CA THR A 319 7.99 10.33 17.37
C THR A 319 6.71 10.75 18.12
N ASN A 320 5.68 11.24 17.42
CA ASN A 320 4.43 11.67 18.03
C ASN A 320 3.36 10.56 18.04
N THR A 321 2.54 10.52 19.10
CA THR A 321 1.32 9.71 19.16
C THR A 321 0.11 10.65 19.20
N LEU A 322 -0.63 10.74 18.09
CA LEU A 322 -1.79 11.62 17.89
C LEU A 322 -3.06 10.77 17.71
N MET A 323 -3.97 10.80 18.67
CA MET A 323 -5.20 10.02 18.61
C MET A 323 -6.44 10.87 18.87
N GLY A 324 -7.33 10.96 17.89
CA GLY A 324 -8.57 11.75 17.94
C GLY A 324 -8.84 12.49 16.64
N ALA A 325 -10.10 12.90 16.43
CA ALA A 325 -10.41 13.75 15.28
C ALA A 325 -9.68 15.10 15.43
N ARG A 326 -8.90 15.47 14.41
CA ARG A 326 -8.10 16.71 14.36
C ARG A 326 -7.10 16.87 15.52
N SER A 327 -6.69 15.78 16.17
CA SER A 327 -5.61 15.85 17.17
C SER A 327 -4.30 16.20 16.46
N GLY A 328 -3.61 17.26 16.91
CA GLY A 328 -2.34 17.67 16.30
C GLY A 328 -2.44 18.01 14.81
N ILE A 329 -3.52 18.63 14.33
CA ILE A 329 -3.69 18.89 12.88
C ILE A 329 -2.51 19.68 12.29
N SER A 330 -1.92 20.57 13.07
CA SER A 330 -0.65 21.26 12.81
C SER A 330 0.27 21.00 14.00
N ASN A 331 1.23 20.09 13.84
CA ASN A 331 2.15 19.72 14.90
C ASN A 331 3.60 19.77 14.42
N ASP A 332 4.32 20.78 14.92
CA ASP A 332 5.75 20.99 14.64
C ASP A 332 6.62 20.33 15.73
N GLY A 333 6.02 20.02 16.88
CA GLY A 333 6.70 19.47 18.03
C GLY A 333 6.98 17.96 17.95
N ASN A 334 7.99 17.52 18.67
CA ASN A 334 8.50 16.15 18.71
C ASN A 334 8.12 15.43 20.01
N SER A 335 8.06 14.10 19.94
CA SER A 335 7.89 13.24 21.12
C SER A 335 6.62 13.54 21.95
N ASN A 336 5.56 14.03 21.31
CA ASN A 336 4.31 14.37 21.98
C ASN A 336 3.34 13.18 22.01
N THR A 337 2.60 13.04 23.11
CA THR A 337 1.45 12.14 23.25
C THR A 337 0.17 12.97 23.36
N ILE A 338 -0.63 13.01 22.31
CA ILE A 338 -1.83 13.86 22.19
C ILE A 338 -3.04 12.96 21.94
N ILE A 339 -3.97 12.91 22.90
CA ILE A 339 -5.12 12.01 22.88
C ILE A 339 -6.41 12.78 23.18
N GLY A 340 -7.28 12.90 22.19
CA GLY A 340 -8.57 13.58 22.29
C GLY A 340 -8.88 14.39 21.04
N ALA A 341 -10.17 14.58 20.76
CA ALA A 341 -10.57 15.44 19.64
C ALA A 341 -10.09 16.89 19.88
N TYR A 342 -9.50 17.50 18.85
CA TYR A 342 -8.93 18.86 18.89
C TYR A 342 -7.80 19.07 19.91
N SER A 343 -7.31 18.01 20.58
CA SER A 343 -6.17 18.13 21.49
C SER A 343 -4.92 18.48 20.71
N GLY A 344 -4.13 19.43 21.22
CA GLY A 344 -2.89 19.89 20.59
C GLY A 344 -3.05 20.33 19.13
N GLU A 345 -4.24 20.78 18.72
CA GLU A 345 -4.56 21.04 17.30
C GLU A 345 -3.51 21.92 16.61
N GLU A 346 -3.04 22.96 17.31
CA GLU A 346 -1.85 23.73 16.96
C GLU A 346 -0.81 23.51 18.07
N ASN A 347 0.20 22.67 17.84
CA ASN A 347 1.26 22.41 18.82
C ASN A 347 2.64 22.63 18.23
N GLN A 348 3.43 23.48 18.89
CA GLN A 348 4.83 23.76 18.56
C GLN A 348 5.80 23.23 19.62
N GLY A 349 5.29 22.76 20.76
CA GLY A 349 6.10 22.31 21.88
C GLY A 349 6.50 20.83 21.79
N ASP A 350 7.64 20.52 22.38
CA ASP A 350 8.22 19.18 22.45
C ASP A 350 7.87 18.46 23.77
N GLU A 351 7.86 17.13 23.72
CA GLU A 351 7.75 16.25 24.90
C GLU A 351 6.52 16.51 25.79
N ASN A 352 5.39 16.86 25.18
CA ASN A 352 4.13 17.10 25.90
C ASN A 352 3.22 15.86 25.92
N THR A 353 2.51 15.65 27.03
CA THR A 353 1.41 14.70 27.15
C THR A 353 0.10 15.45 27.32
N MET A 354 -0.82 15.34 26.37
CA MET A 354 -2.11 16.03 26.35
C MET A 354 -3.23 15.01 26.21
N THR A 355 -4.18 14.99 27.15
CA THR A 355 -5.31 14.07 27.10
C THR A 355 -6.61 14.78 27.45
N GLY A 356 -7.56 14.82 26.51
CA GLY A 356 -8.88 15.44 26.68
C GLY A 356 -9.34 16.21 25.44
N TYR A 357 -10.59 16.64 25.43
CA TYR A 357 -11.09 17.51 24.35
C TYR A 357 -10.37 18.86 24.38
N ALA A 358 -9.74 19.26 23.28
CA ALA A 358 -9.00 20.53 23.17
C ALA A 358 -7.92 20.77 24.25
N ALA A 359 -7.39 19.70 24.88
CA ALA A 359 -6.28 19.83 25.80
C ALA A 359 -5.02 20.31 25.05
N GLY A 360 -4.34 21.33 25.57
CA GLY A 360 -3.16 21.94 24.95
C GLY A 360 -3.39 22.53 23.56
N PHE A 361 -4.63 22.91 23.22
CA PHE A 361 -4.90 23.65 21.99
C PHE A 361 -4.03 24.93 21.95
N ASN A 362 -3.31 25.16 20.85
CA ASN A 362 -2.38 26.29 20.70
C ASN A 362 -1.28 26.31 21.78
N ASN A 363 -0.60 25.17 21.97
CA ASN A 363 0.50 25.03 22.92
C ASN A 363 1.85 25.29 22.24
N THR A 364 2.67 26.14 22.85
CA THR A 364 4.05 26.40 22.42
C THR A 364 5.09 26.04 23.48
N GLY A 365 4.65 25.50 24.63
CA GLY A 365 5.53 25.12 25.73
C GLY A 365 5.94 23.65 25.68
N ASP A 366 7.08 23.35 26.28
CA ASP A 366 7.69 22.02 26.29
C ASP A 366 7.53 21.29 27.63
N TYR A 367 7.64 19.96 27.62
CA TYR A 367 7.67 19.11 28.81
C TYR A 367 6.41 19.25 29.69
N ASN A 368 5.24 19.48 29.09
CA ASN A 368 3.99 19.68 29.82
C ASN A 368 3.12 18.41 29.88
N SER A 369 2.32 18.30 30.93
CA SER A 369 1.35 17.21 31.16
C SER A 369 -0.03 17.79 31.40
N PHE A 370 -0.95 17.68 30.44
CA PHE A 370 -2.30 18.22 30.49
C PHE A 370 -3.35 17.12 30.45
N TYR A 371 -4.19 17.03 31.48
CA TYR A 371 -5.25 16.02 31.60
C TYR A 371 -6.60 16.68 31.90
N GLY A 372 -7.50 16.69 30.91
CA GLY A 372 -8.84 17.26 31.03
C GLY A 372 -9.18 18.18 29.86
N SER A 373 -10.48 18.40 29.64
CA SER A 373 -10.94 19.28 28.56
C SER A 373 -10.45 20.72 28.76
N PHE A 374 -9.90 21.33 27.72
CA PHE A 374 -9.31 22.69 27.73
C PHE A 374 -8.15 22.88 28.72
N SER A 375 -7.60 21.80 29.28
CA SER A 375 -6.43 21.90 30.16
C SER A 375 -5.23 22.37 29.35
N GLY A 376 -4.55 23.42 29.80
CA GLY A 376 -3.37 23.98 29.13
C GLY A 376 -3.63 24.62 27.76
N GLU A 377 -4.88 24.89 27.39
CA GLU A 377 -5.19 25.64 26.15
C GLU A 377 -4.49 27.00 26.18
N GLY A 378 -3.75 27.34 25.12
CA GLY A 378 -2.98 28.59 25.00
C GLY A 378 -1.74 28.64 25.90
N SER A 379 -1.23 27.49 26.36
CA SER A 379 -0.05 27.45 27.23
C SER A 379 1.24 27.68 26.46
N SER A 380 2.12 28.52 27.00
CA SER A 380 3.47 28.76 26.46
C SER A 380 4.59 28.49 27.46
N GLY A 381 4.24 28.09 28.69
CA GLY A 381 5.20 27.76 29.73
C GLY A 381 5.65 26.30 29.68
N ASN A 382 6.80 26.01 30.29
CA ASN A 382 7.42 24.68 30.25
C ASN A 382 7.30 23.95 31.60
N PHE A 383 7.43 22.63 31.58
CA PHE A 383 7.47 21.79 32.78
C PHE A 383 6.20 21.91 33.67
N ASN A 384 5.03 22.08 33.06
CA ASN A 384 3.77 22.23 33.78
C ASN A 384 2.98 20.91 33.88
N SER A 385 2.24 20.73 34.97
CA SER A 385 1.34 19.59 35.19
C SER A 385 -0.06 20.07 35.55
N PHE A 386 -1.01 19.94 34.63
CA PHE A 386 -2.38 20.41 34.76
C PHE A 386 -3.39 19.26 34.69
N VAL A 387 -4.30 19.20 35.66
CA VAL A 387 -5.35 18.18 35.72
C VAL A 387 -6.69 18.82 36.07
N GLY A 388 -7.66 18.76 35.16
CA GLY A 388 -9.00 19.31 35.36
C GLY A 388 -9.55 20.00 34.12
N TYR A 389 -10.83 20.35 34.17
CA TYR A 389 -11.44 21.16 33.12
C TYR A 389 -10.89 22.59 33.19
N GLY A 390 -10.27 23.07 32.11
CA GLY A 390 -9.72 24.43 32.01
C GLY A 390 -8.59 24.76 32.99
N SER A 391 -7.93 23.76 33.59
CA SER A 391 -6.75 24.00 34.43
C SER A 391 -5.60 24.55 33.58
N GLY A 392 -4.96 25.62 34.05
CA GLY A 392 -3.81 26.23 33.38
C GLY A 392 -4.11 26.79 31.99
N GLN A 393 -5.37 27.12 31.69
CA GLN A 393 -5.71 27.84 30.46
C GLN A 393 -4.89 29.15 30.39
N ASN A 394 -4.41 29.53 29.20
CA ASN A 394 -3.57 30.69 28.93
C ASN A 394 -2.35 30.84 29.87
N ASN A 395 -1.80 29.72 30.36
CA ASN A 395 -0.66 29.75 31.26
C ASN A 395 0.65 30.05 30.50
N GLN A 396 1.34 31.12 30.86
CA GLN A 396 2.67 31.46 30.30
C GLN A 396 3.82 31.15 31.25
N GLY A 397 3.51 30.74 32.48
CA GLY A 397 4.50 30.42 33.51
C GLY A 397 5.00 28.98 33.45
N SER A 398 6.20 28.74 33.96
CA SER A 398 6.84 27.41 33.96
C SER A 398 6.82 26.75 35.35
N VAL A 399 7.01 25.42 35.39
CA VAL A 399 7.16 24.63 36.63
C VAL A 399 5.91 24.71 37.52
N ASN A 400 4.71 24.78 36.94
CA ASN A 400 3.46 24.89 37.69
C ASN A 400 2.72 23.56 37.80
N SER A 401 2.00 23.36 38.91
CA SER A 401 1.17 22.18 39.18
C SER A 401 -0.26 22.60 39.54
N PHE A 402 -1.21 22.42 38.62
CA PHE A 402 -2.61 22.84 38.79
C PHE A 402 -3.58 21.67 38.71
N PHE A 403 -4.39 21.49 39.76
CA PHE A 403 -5.33 20.38 39.88
C PHE A 403 -6.71 20.90 40.28
N GLY A 404 -7.69 20.84 39.37
CA GLY A 404 -9.07 21.25 39.62
C GLY A 404 -9.68 22.10 38.51
N TYR A 405 -11.00 22.26 38.54
CA TYR A 405 -11.75 23.12 37.60
C TYR A 405 -11.21 24.55 37.61
N GLY A 406 -10.71 25.03 36.47
CA GLY A 406 -10.24 26.41 36.27
C GLY A 406 -9.03 26.81 37.14
N ALA A 407 -8.31 25.87 37.74
CA ALA A 407 -7.15 26.19 38.56
C ALA A 407 -6.06 26.86 37.71
N GLY A 408 -5.58 28.05 38.11
CA GLY A 408 -4.49 28.76 37.44
C GLY A 408 -4.77 29.27 36.01
N SER A 409 -6.03 29.50 35.64
CA SER A 409 -6.50 29.86 34.28
C SER A 409 -5.93 31.15 33.63
N LYS A 410 -5.04 31.88 34.29
CA LYS A 410 -4.39 33.11 33.77
C LYS A 410 -2.93 33.26 34.22
N ASN A 411 -2.32 32.17 34.69
CA ASN A 411 -1.04 32.23 35.38
C ASN A 411 0.14 32.52 34.44
N LEU A 412 0.89 33.59 34.73
CA LEU A 412 2.19 33.90 34.11
C LEU A 412 3.35 33.63 35.08
N GLY A 413 3.06 33.24 36.33
CA GLY A 413 4.04 33.03 37.39
C GLY A 413 4.68 31.64 37.37
N VAL A 414 5.82 31.50 38.05
CA VAL A 414 6.65 30.28 38.04
C VAL A 414 6.56 29.55 39.38
N ASN A 415 6.62 28.22 39.33
CA ASN A 415 6.72 27.37 40.53
C ASN A 415 5.50 27.49 41.46
N ASN A 416 4.29 27.56 40.89
CA ASN A 416 3.03 27.65 41.63
C ASN A 416 2.29 26.31 41.69
N ASN A 417 1.72 26.00 42.86
CA ASN A 417 0.99 24.77 43.17
C ASN A 417 -0.46 25.10 43.55
N PHE A 418 -1.42 24.89 42.65
CA PHE A 418 -2.84 25.21 42.87
C PHE A 418 -3.70 23.94 42.82
N PHE A 419 -4.33 23.58 43.94
CA PHE A 419 -5.10 22.36 44.12
C PHE A 419 -6.50 22.71 44.63
N GLY A 420 -7.52 22.58 43.79
CA GLY A 420 -8.92 22.87 44.11
C GLY A 420 -9.63 23.64 43.00
N GLY A 421 -10.95 23.50 42.90
CA GLY A 421 -11.75 24.26 41.93
C GLY A 421 -11.63 25.76 42.17
N GLY A 422 -11.17 26.50 41.15
CA GLY A 422 -10.96 27.95 41.20
C GLY A 422 -9.75 28.41 42.02
N ALA A 423 -8.85 27.51 42.42
CA ALA A 423 -7.62 27.90 43.10
C ALA A 423 -6.73 28.74 42.15
N GLY A 424 -6.32 29.93 42.59
CA GLY A 424 -5.51 30.85 41.77
C GLY A 424 -6.17 31.29 40.45
N LEU A 425 -7.51 31.34 40.40
CA LEU A 425 -8.26 31.61 39.15
C LEU A 425 -7.85 32.92 38.45
N MET A 426 -7.60 33.98 39.21
CA MET A 426 -7.22 35.30 38.69
C MET A 426 -5.72 35.58 38.74
N HIS A 427 -4.92 34.60 39.14
CA HIS A 427 -3.47 34.74 39.34
C HIS A 427 -2.79 35.05 38.02
N LYS A 428 -2.12 36.21 37.92
CA LYS A 428 -1.42 36.65 36.71
C LYS A 428 0.07 36.55 36.88
N GLN A 429 0.65 37.10 37.94
CA GLN A 429 2.10 37.11 38.17
C GLN A 429 2.39 36.65 39.59
N GLY A 430 3.64 36.35 39.91
CA GLY A 430 4.03 35.94 41.25
C GLY A 430 4.38 34.46 41.33
N ASP A 431 5.39 34.16 42.14
CA ASP A 431 6.05 32.86 42.11
C ASP A 431 5.96 32.16 43.46
N ARG A 432 6.13 30.85 43.46
CA ARG A 432 6.26 30.03 44.68
C ARG A 432 5.01 30.07 45.57
N ASN A 433 3.83 30.17 44.97
CA ASN A 433 2.55 30.13 45.69
C ASN A 433 2.02 28.69 45.81
N ASN A 434 1.48 28.35 46.98
CA ASN A 434 0.89 27.07 47.32
C ASN A 434 -0.58 27.29 47.74
N PHE A 435 -1.54 27.07 46.85
CA PHE A 435 -2.97 27.22 47.11
C PHE A 435 -3.67 25.86 47.10
N PHE A 436 -4.15 25.41 48.25
CA PHE A 436 -4.79 24.12 48.45
C PHE A 436 -6.18 24.30 49.05
N GLY A 437 -7.21 24.12 48.25
CA GLY A 437 -8.61 24.29 48.61
C GLY A 437 -9.39 24.96 47.48
N SER A 438 -10.69 24.67 47.38
CA SER A 438 -11.54 25.37 46.41
C SER A 438 -11.60 26.86 46.73
N GLY A 439 -11.36 27.71 45.72
CA GLY A 439 -11.31 29.17 45.86
C GLY A 439 -10.11 29.73 46.61
N ALA A 440 -9.13 28.91 46.99
CA ALA A 440 -7.91 29.39 47.65
C ALA A 440 -7.12 30.33 46.72
N GLY A 441 -6.79 31.54 47.21
CA GLY A 441 -6.11 32.57 46.42
C GLY A 441 -6.81 32.95 45.12
N SER A 442 -8.14 32.82 45.04
CA SER A 442 -8.89 32.98 43.79
C SER A 442 -8.79 34.38 43.17
N GLU A 443 -8.69 35.45 43.97
CA GLU A 443 -8.46 36.83 43.52
C GLU A 443 -6.98 37.25 43.58
N ASP A 444 -6.04 36.34 43.90
CA ASP A 444 -4.61 36.64 43.83
C ASP A 444 -4.27 37.03 42.39
N THR A 445 -3.50 38.11 42.22
CA THR A 445 -3.11 38.64 40.92
C THR A 445 -1.60 38.76 40.76
N SER A 446 -0.87 39.08 41.83
CA SER A 446 0.59 39.26 41.81
C SER A 446 1.31 38.80 43.11
N GLY A 447 0.62 38.14 44.02
CA GLY A 447 1.19 37.68 45.29
C GLY A 447 2.29 36.65 45.06
N TYR A 448 3.28 36.55 45.95
CA TYR A 448 4.36 35.57 45.83
C TYR A 448 4.68 34.92 47.17
N ALA A 449 5.22 33.70 47.13
CA ALA A 449 5.59 32.92 48.30
C ALA A 449 4.45 32.74 49.34
N ASN A 450 3.20 32.71 48.89
CA ASN A 450 2.02 32.52 49.74
C ASN A 450 1.70 31.03 49.93
N ASN A 451 1.23 30.67 51.12
CA ASN A 451 0.82 29.32 51.51
C ASN A 451 -0.64 29.35 52.01
N PHE A 452 -1.61 29.08 51.15
CA PHE A 452 -3.04 29.08 51.49
C PHE A 452 -3.61 27.67 51.44
N PHE A 453 -4.06 27.17 52.59
CA PHE A 453 -4.58 25.83 52.78
C PHE A 453 -5.95 25.89 53.44
N GLY A 454 -7.01 25.59 52.69
CA GLY A 454 -8.41 25.61 53.12
C GLY A 454 -9.35 26.20 52.06
N TYR A 455 -10.65 25.91 52.16
CA TYR A 455 -11.66 26.52 51.29
C TYR A 455 -11.62 28.04 51.42
N GLY A 456 -11.45 28.76 50.31
CA GLY A 456 -11.40 30.23 50.26
C GLY A 456 -10.25 30.88 51.04
N ALA A 457 -9.22 30.12 51.47
CA ALA A 457 -8.08 30.67 52.19
C ALA A 457 -7.34 31.71 51.31
N GLY A 458 -7.08 32.90 51.87
CA GLY A 458 -6.47 34.01 51.15
C GLY A 458 -7.29 34.52 49.95
N GLY A 459 -8.58 34.21 49.88
CA GLY A 459 -9.42 34.40 48.69
C GLY A 459 -9.40 35.81 48.07
N ASN A 460 -9.38 36.88 48.88
CA ASN A 460 -9.33 38.27 48.39
C ASN A 460 -7.95 38.92 48.50
N ASN A 461 -6.88 38.15 48.76
CA ASN A 461 -5.52 38.68 48.71
C ASN A 461 -5.10 38.85 47.25
N LYS A 462 -4.83 40.08 46.80
CA LYS A 462 -4.49 40.35 45.38
C LYS A 462 -2.98 40.41 45.15
N ASN A 463 -2.23 41.02 46.07
CA ASN A 463 -0.82 41.35 45.90
C ASN A 463 0.06 41.01 47.13
N GLY A 464 -0.55 40.61 48.25
CA GLY A 464 0.15 40.30 49.49
C GLY A 464 1.05 39.09 49.33
N HIS A 465 2.20 39.06 50.01
CA HIS A 465 3.25 38.06 49.81
C HIS A 465 3.75 37.46 51.13
N GLN A 466 4.38 36.29 51.03
CA GLN A 466 4.97 35.58 52.18
C GLN A 466 3.96 35.33 53.31
N ASN A 467 2.70 35.07 52.95
CA ASN A 467 1.64 34.76 53.91
C ASN A 467 1.48 33.25 54.10
N SER A 468 1.00 32.85 55.28
CA SER A 468 0.65 31.48 55.63
C SER A 468 -0.76 31.46 56.23
N ALA A 469 -1.74 30.95 55.48
CA ALA A 469 -3.13 30.82 55.92
C ALA A 469 -3.54 29.34 55.91
N PHE A 470 -3.80 28.76 57.08
CA PHE A 470 -4.20 27.37 57.27
C PHE A 470 -5.57 27.32 57.97
N GLY A 471 -6.63 27.08 57.21
CA GLY A 471 -7.99 27.01 57.70
C GLY A 471 -9.01 27.47 56.65
N ASN A 472 -10.25 27.02 56.81
CA ASN A 472 -11.37 27.49 55.99
C ASN A 472 -11.55 29.01 56.17
N LEU A 473 -11.60 29.75 55.06
CA LEU A 473 -11.72 31.22 55.00
C LEU A 473 -10.65 32.00 55.79
N ALA A 474 -9.52 31.36 56.11
CA ALA A 474 -8.39 32.03 56.78
C ALA A 474 -7.83 33.13 55.87
N LEU A 475 -7.54 34.30 56.44
CA LEU A 475 -6.98 35.48 55.75
C LEU A 475 -7.83 36.02 54.57
N ILE A 476 -9.12 35.67 54.48
CA ILE A 476 -9.91 35.95 53.27
C ILE A 476 -10.05 37.46 52.96
N ASN A 477 -10.25 38.34 53.95
CA ASN A 477 -10.39 39.79 53.73
C ASN A 477 -9.19 40.61 54.26
N ALA A 478 -8.02 40.00 54.40
CA ALA A 478 -6.79 40.73 54.73
C ALA A 478 -6.05 41.14 53.43
N SER A 479 -6.75 41.88 52.57
CA SER A 479 -6.29 42.29 51.24
C SER A 479 -4.89 42.92 51.29
N ASP A 480 -3.98 42.37 50.48
CA ASP A 480 -2.64 42.90 50.20
C ASP A 480 -1.67 43.00 51.39
N ARG A 481 -1.97 42.31 52.49
CA ARG A 481 -1.02 42.21 53.61
C ARG A 481 0.04 41.16 53.32
N SER A 482 1.24 41.39 53.84
CA SER A 482 2.36 40.45 53.73
C SER A 482 2.83 39.97 55.09
N PHE A 483 3.56 38.85 55.10
CA PHE A 483 4.19 38.28 56.30
C PHE A 483 3.21 37.84 57.40
N ASN A 484 1.98 37.48 57.04
CA ASN A 484 0.95 37.07 58.00
C ASN A 484 0.96 35.56 58.23
N VAL A 485 0.60 35.15 59.44
CA VAL A 485 0.32 33.76 59.80
C VAL A 485 -1.08 33.69 60.40
N ALA A 486 -2.00 33.04 59.68
CA ALA A 486 -3.39 32.81 60.10
C ALA A 486 -3.62 31.29 60.19
N VAL A 487 -3.92 30.78 61.38
CA VAL A 487 -4.17 29.35 61.61
C VAL A 487 -5.49 29.18 62.34
N GLY A 488 -6.38 28.36 61.78
CA GLY A 488 -7.74 28.11 62.27
C GLY A 488 -8.83 28.60 61.31
N ASP A 489 -10.04 28.06 61.47
CA ASP A 489 -11.22 28.50 60.71
C ASP A 489 -11.47 30.00 60.91
N SER A 490 -11.66 30.71 59.80
CA SER A 490 -11.94 32.14 59.75
C SER A 490 -10.91 32.99 60.55
N SER A 491 -9.69 32.47 60.71
CA SER A 491 -8.62 33.24 61.34
C SER A 491 -8.23 34.42 60.45
N MET A 492 -8.07 35.61 61.05
CA MET A 492 -7.85 36.86 60.30
C MET A 492 -8.93 37.13 59.22
N TYR A 493 -10.18 36.71 59.46
CA TYR A 493 -11.29 36.87 58.50
C TYR A 493 -11.59 38.34 58.18
N HIS A 494 -11.43 39.24 59.14
CA HIS A 494 -11.50 40.69 58.97
C HIS A 494 -10.37 41.33 59.78
N VAL A 495 -9.44 41.99 59.11
CA VAL A 495 -8.37 42.73 59.79
C VAL A 495 -8.44 44.18 59.33
N GLY A 496 -8.96 45.06 60.21
CA GLY A 496 -9.16 46.48 59.89
C GLY A 496 -7.85 47.18 59.49
N ASN A 497 -7.94 48.15 58.57
CA ASN A 497 -6.83 48.87 57.92
C ASN A 497 -5.93 49.73 58.83
N ASN A 498 -5.97 49.54 60.14
CA ASN A 498 -5.30 50.44 61.08
C ASN A 498 -4.18 49.73 61.84
N LEU A 499 -2.98 49.69 61.27
CA LEU A 499 -1.75 49.91 62.05
C LEU A 499 -0.71 50.64 61.18
N PRO A 500 -0.02 51.67 61.70
CA PRO A 500 0.98 52.44 60.96
C PRO A 500 2.27 51.63 60.77
N ASN A 501 2.97 51.89 59.67
CA ASN A 501 4.31 51.38 59.37
C ASN A 501 5.24 51.46 60.59
N PRO A 502 6.06 50.43 60.86
CA PRO A 502 7.21 50.57 61.74
C PRO A 502 8.28 51.48 61.16
#